data_AF-A0A4Y2KW44-F1
#
_entry.id   AF-A0A4Y2KW44-F1
#
_cell.length_a   1.000
_cell.length_b   1.000
_cell.length_c   1.000
_cell.angle_alpha   90.00
_cell.angle_beta   90.00
_cell.angle_gamma   90.00
#
_symmetry.space_group_name_H-M   'P 1'
#
loop_
_entity.id
_entity.type
_entity.pdbx_description
1 polymer ?
#
loop_
_entity_poly.entity_id
_entity_poly.type
_entity_poly.pdbx_seq_one_letter_code
_entity_poly.pdbx_strand_id
1 'polypeptide(L)'
;MRDQNVPISGPFIIEKSLQFAKALRYDEFRGSNGWLANFKRRHGIMSKVISGESKDVDDNDSENWITETLSKILKDYKPEIIFNADETALFFQRLPQKT
;
A
#
# COMPACT_ATOMS: atom_id res chain seq x y z
N MET A 1 -10.62 -3.79 -13.00
CA MET A 1 -9.25 -3.85 -12.45
C MET A 1 -9.09 -3.01 -11.19
N ARG A 2 -9.50 -1.72 -11.16
CA ARG A 2 -9.52 -0.94 -9.91
C ARG A 2 -10.46 -1.51 -8.84
N ASP A 3 -11.61 -2.05 -9.25
CA ASP A 3 -12.62 -2.60 -8.33
C ASP A 3 -12.25 -3.97 -7.73
N GLN A 4 -11.20 -4.62 -8.25
CA GLN A 4 -10.74 -5.93 -7.76
C GLN A 4 -9.53 -5.82 -6.83
N ASN A 5 -9.11 -4.60 -6.48
CA ASN A 5 -7.96 -4.32 -5.61
C ASN A 5 -6.64 -5.01 -6.05
N VAL A 6 -6.53 -5.37 -7.32
CA VAL A 6 -5.34 -6.03 -7.85
C VAL A 6 -4.21 -5.01 -7.94
N PRO A 7 -3.07 -5.21 -7.25
CA PRO A 7 -1.97 -4.27 -7.30
C PRO A 7 -1.42 -4.17 -8.72
N ILE A 8 -1.42 -2.95 -9.27
CA ILE A 8 -0.85 -2.67 -10.58
C ILE A 8 0.66 -2.57 -10.44
N SER A 9 1.35 -3.64 -10.84
CA SER A 9 2.80 -3.73 -10.75
C SER A 9 3.51 -2.96 -11.88
N GLY A 10 4.80 -2.64 -11.67
CA GLY A 10 5.64 -2.04 -12.71
C GLY A 10 5.72 -2.88 -14.00
N PRO A 11 5.98 -4.20 -13.90
CA PRO A 11 5.97 -5.10 -15.06
C PRO A 11 4.63 -5.09 -15.82
N PHE A 12 3.50 -5.04 -15.12
CA PHE A 12 2.19 -4.97 -15.76
C PHE A 12 2.02 -3.68 -16.59
N ILE A 13 2.48 -2.54 -16.07
CA ILE A 13 2.46 -1.27 -16.81
C ILE A 13 3.34 -1.35 -18.06
N ILE A 14 4.53 -1.96 -17.95
CA ILE A 14 5.43 -2.17 -19.09
C ILE A 14 4.74 -3.04 -20.15
N GLU A 15 4.18 -4.18 -19.76
CA GLU A 15 3.49 -5.08 -20.69
C GLU A 15 2.35 -4.38 -21.44
N LYS A 16 1.51 -3.63 -20.72
CA LYS A 16 0.42 -2.87 -21.36
C LYS A 16 0.94 -1.78 -22.28
N SER A 17 2.01 -1.09 -21.89
CA SER A 17 2.63 -0.07 -22.75
C SER A 17 3.18 -0.64 -24.06
N LEU A 18 3.76 -1.85 -24.02
CA LEU A 18 4.23 -2.55 -25.22
C LEU A 18 3.06 -2.96 -26.15
N GLN A 19 1.95 -3.43 -25.57
CA GLN A 19 0.73 -3.75 -26.33
C GLN A 19 0.19 -2.51 -27.07
N PHE A 20 0.15 -1.36 -26.39
CA PHE A 20 -0.28 -0.09 -27.02
C PHE A 20 0.70 0.39 -28.08
N ALA A 21 2.01 0.32 -27.82
CA ALA A 21 3.02 0.72 -28.79
C ALA A 21 2.88 -0.08 -30.10
N LYS A 22 2.70 -1.41 -30.00
CA LYS A 22 2.46 -2.28 -31.15
C LYS A 22 1.18 -1.91 -31.92
N ALA A 23 0.09 -1.65 -31.21
CA ALA A 23 -1.18 -1.26 -31.82
C ALA A 23 -1.08 0.10 -32.54
N LEU A 24 -0.28 1.02 -32.00
CA LEU A 24 -0.04 2.35 -32.55
C LEU A 24 1.14 2.41 -33.54
N ARG A 25 1.76 1.28 -33.88
CA ARG A 25 2.92 1.17 -34.81
C ARG A 25 4.16 1.94 -34.34
N TYR A 26 4.38 2.01 -33.03
CA TYR A 26 5.63 2.49 -32.42
C TYR A 26 6.56 1.31 -32.14
N ASP A 27 7.14 0.74 -33.18
CA ASP A 27 7.94 -0.50 -33.08
C ASP A 27 9.27 -0.32 -32.32
N GLU A 28 9.75 0.92 -32.18
CA GLU A 28 10.98 1.23 -31.44
C GLU A 28 10.79 1.33 -29.92
N PHE A 29 9.54 1.35 -29.43
CA PHE A 29 9.27 1.50 -28.01
C PHE A 29 9.58 0.21 -27.25
N ARG A 30 10.45 0.31 -26.23
CA ARG A 30 10.93 -0.86 -25.45
C ARG A 30 10.44 -0.93 -24.00
N GLY A 31 9.69 0.06 -23.53
CA GLY A 31 9.18 0.08 -22.14
C GLY A 31 10.27 -0.02 -21.07
N SER A 32 11.36 0.74 -21.19
CA SER A 32 12.50 0.66 -20.27
C SER A 32 12.14 1.07 -18.83
N ASN A 33 12.96 0.64 -17.86
CA ASN A 33 12.81 1.06 -16.45
C ASN A 33 12.87 2.58 -16.29
N GLY A 34 13.71 3.27 -17.06
CA GLY A 34 13.78 4.74 -17.07
C GLY A 34 12.51 5.38 -17.60
N TRP A 35 11.91 4.81 -18.66
CA TRP A 35 10.60 5.25 -19.14
C TRP A 35 9.52 5.04 -18.08
N LEU A 36 9.46 3.87 -17.44
CA LEU A 36 8.49 3.58 -16.40
C LEU A 36 8.61 4.54 -15.21
N ALA A 37 9.84 4.85 -14.77
CA ALA A 37 10.09 5.81 -13.70
C ALA A 37 9.61 7.23 -14.06
N ASN A 38 9.93 7.69 -15.28
CA ASN A 38 9.48 8.99 -15.77
C ASN A 38 7.96 9.05 -15.96
N PHE A 39 7.34 7.97 -16.45
CA PHE A 39 5.90 7.84 -16.60
C PHE A 39 5.19 7.95 -15.25
N LYS A 40 5.66 7.19 -14.24
CA LYS A 40 5.14 7.26 -12.88
C LYS A 40 5.25 8.66 -12.29
N ARG A 41 6.43 9.30 -12.43
CA ARG A 41 6.66 10.66 -11.95
C ARG A 41 5.75 11.68 -12.63
N ARG A 42 5.59 11.61 -13.95
CA ARG A 42 4.74 12.54 -14.73
C ARG A 42 3.27 12.46 -14.35
N HIS A 43 2.78 11.26 -14.02
CA HIS A 43 1.38 11.03 -13.71
C HIS A 43 1.09 10.87 -12.21
N GLY A 44 2.05 11.18 -11.33
CA GLY A 44 1.88 11.07 -9.88
C GLY A 44 1.58 9.65 -9.40
N ILE A 45 1.98 8.61 -10.14
CA ILE A 45 1.73 7.22 -9.78
C ILE A 45 2.75 6.81 -8.72
N MET A 46 2.33 6.82 -7.46
CA MET A 46 3.17 6.40 -6.35
C MET A 46 3.03 4.90 -6.09
N SER A 47 4.14 4.24 -5.77
CA SER A 47 4.12 2.89 -5.21
C SER A 47 3.66 2.99 -3.77
N LYS A 48 2.42 2.60 -3.47
CA LYS A 48 1.97 2.43 -2.09
C LYS A 48 2.21 0.98 -1.68
N VAL A 49 2.72 0.79 -0.46
CA VAL A 49 2.61 -0.49 0.22
C VAL A 49 1.14 -0.58 0.63
N ILE A 50 0.44 -1.61 0.18
CA ILE A 50 -0.87 -1.94 0.74
C ILE A 50 -0.55 -2.60 2.08
N SER A 51 -0.63 -1.82 3.17
CA SER A 51 -0.66 -2.38 4.52
C SER A 51 -1.98 -3.14 4.66
N GLY A 52 -1.89 -4.43 4.96
CA GLY A 52 -2.99 -5.38 4.83
C GLY A 52 -4.16 -5.18 5.81
N GLU A 53 -4.04 -4.29 6.78
CA GLU A 53 -4.96 -4.26 7.93
C GLU A 53 -6.15 -3.32 7.75
N SER A 54 -6.14 -2.41 6.76
CA SER A 54 -7.17 -1.36 6.66
C SER A 54 -8.49 -1.80 6.03
N LYS A 55 -8.69 -3.09 5.73
CA LYS A 55 -9.87 -3.58 4.98
C LYS A 55 -10.64 -4.71 5.67
N ASP A 56 -10.13 -5.25 6.76
CA ASP A 56 -10.74 -6.41 7.44
C ASP A 56 -11.69 -6.02 8.58
N VAL A 57 -11.80 -4.72 8.90
CA VAL A 57 -12.63 -4.24 10.01
C VAL A 57 -13.74 -3.34 9.45
N ASP A 58 -14.99 -3.63 9.84
CA ASP A 58 -16.14 -2.80 9.54
C ASP A 58 -16.09 -1.48 10.35
N ASP A 59 -16.45 -0.37 9.72
CA ASP A 59 -16.36 0.96 10.35
C ASP A 59 -17.28 1.05 11.59
N ASN A 60 -18.45 0.41 11.55
CA ASN A 60 -19.39 0.41 12.67
C ASN A 60 -18.90 -0.46 13.84
N ASP A 61 -18.31 -1.62 13.56
CA ASP A 61 -17.68 -2.45 14.58
C ASP A 61 -16.49 -1.72 15.25
N SER A 62 -15.73 -0.96 14.46
CA SER A 62 -14.62 -0.12 14.93
C SER A 62 -15.10 0.95 15.91
N GLU A 63 -16.14 1.70 15.52
CA GLU A 63 -16.73 2.77 16.33
C GLU A 63 -17.28 2.23 17.66
N ASN A 64 -17.98 1.09 17.60
CA ASN A 64 -18.55 0.45 18.78
C ASN A 64 -17.45 -0.05 19.74
N TRP A 65 -16.34 -0.59 19.21
CA TRP A 65 -15.20 -1.01 20.02
C TRP A 65 -14.54 0.17 20.76
N ILE A 66 -14.33 1.30 20.07
CA ILE A 66 -13.75 2.52 20.66
C ILE A 66 -14.64 3.06 21.79
N THR A 67 -15.94 3.16 21.54
CA THR A 67 -16.88 3.80 22.46
C THR A 67 -17.26 2.91 23.64
N GLU A 68 -17.50 1.61 23.42
CA GLU A 68 -18.00 0.72 24.47
C GLU A 68 -16.91 -0.08 25.19
N THR A 69 -15.85 -0.48 24.50
CA THR A 69 -14.84 -1.40 25.04
C THR A 69 -13.59 -0.65 25.48
N LEU A 70 -12.95 0.07 24.56
CA LEU A 70 -11.72 0.82 24.85
C LEU A 70 -11.96 1.85 25.96
N SER A 71 -13.06 2.61 25.88
CA SER A 71 -13.41 3.60 26.90
C SER A 71 -13.65 3.01 28.30
N LYS A 72 -14.04 1.74 28.41
CA LYS A 72 -14.17 1.05 29.72
C LYS A 72 -12.80 0.63 30.24
N ILE A 73 -11.96 0.06 29.38
CA ILE A 73 -10.59 -0.36 29.72
C ILE A 73 -9.77 0.84 30.20
N LEU A 74 -9.83 1.97 29.48
CA LEU A 74 -9.02 3.14 29.80
C LEU A 74 -9.38 3.83 31.12
N LYS A 75 -10.58 3.62 31.67
CA LYS A 75 -10.99 4.22 32.96
C LYS A 75 -10.15 3.74 34.15
N ASP A 76 -9.59 2.54 34.05
CA ASP A 76 -8.80 1.93 35.12
C ASP A 76 -7.32 2.34 35.07
N TYR A 77 -6.89 3.04 34.03
CA TYR A 77 -5.50 3.45 33.82
C TYR A 77 -5.39 4.96 33.80
N LYS A 78 -4.33 5.49 34.42
CA LYS A 78 -4.01 6.91 34.29
C LYS A 78 -3.42 7.20 32.91
N PRO A 79 -3.65 8.39 32.35
CA PRO A 79 -3.10 8.75 31.04
C PRO A 79 -1.58 8.60 30.92
N GLU A 80 -0.83 8.81 32.02
CA GLU A 80 0.64 8.77 32.00
C GLU A 80 1.22 7.36 31.85
N ILE A 81 0.40 6.32 31.97
CA ILE A 81 0.80 4.91 31.83
C ILE A 81 0.20 4.24 30.59
N ILE A 82 -0.48 5.00 29.72
CA ILE A 82 -1.01 4.50 28.45
C ILE A 82 0.05 4.75 27.37
N PHE A 83 0.53 3.67 26.76
CA PHE A 83 1.51 3.73 25.69
C PHE A 83 0.92 3.14 24.40
N ASN A 84 1.18 3.78 23.27
CA ASN A 84 0.87 3.20 21.97
C ASN A 84 2.00 2.23 21.57
N ALA A 85 1.63 0.99 21.22
CA ALA A 85 2.54 0.01 20.64
C ALA A 85 1.89 -0.51 19.36
N ASP A 86 2.05 0.23 18.26
CA ASP A 86 1.44 -0.12 16.96
C ASP A 86 2.22 -1.19 16.20
N GLU A 87 3.55 -1.22 16.36
CA GLU A 87 4.42 -2.18 15.68
C GLU A 87 5.34 -2.87 16.69
N THR A 88 5.24 -4.20 16.77
CA THR A 88 6.27 -5.05 17.36
C THR A 88 6.88 -5.87 16.24
N ALA A 89 8.16 -5.67 15.95
CA ALA A 89 8.83 -6.35 14.86
C ALA A 89 10.11 -7.02 15.35
N LEU A 90 10.15 -8.35 15.24
CA LEU A 90 11.36 -9.14 15.48
C LEU A 90 12.21 -9.14 14.21
N PHE A 91 13.30 -8.38 14.21
CA PHE A 91 14.25 -8.32 13.09
C PHE A 91 15.42 -9.28 13.32
N PHE A 92 15.21 -10.56 13.06
CA PHE A 92 16.31 -11.54 12.99
C PHE A 92 16.68 -11.82 11.53
N GLN A 93 17.91 -11.49 11.14
CA GLN A 93 18.45 -11.71 9.78
C GLN A 93 17.62 -11.12 8.63
N ARG A 94 16.89 -10.02 8.86
CA ARG A 94 16.12 -9.35 7.79
C ARG A 94 17.06 -8.59 6.85
N LEU A 95 17.04 -8.95 5.57
CA LEU A 95 17.70 -8.18 4.51
C LEU A 95 16.98 -6.82 4.30
N PRO A 96 17.68 -5.77 3.81
CA PRO A 96 17.07 -4.48 3.54
C PRO A 96 15.90 -4.64 2.57
N GLN A 97 14.74 -4.06 2.89
CA GLN A 97 13.55 -4.20 2.05
C GLN A 97 13.67 -3.43 0.71
N LYS A 98 14.59 -2.46 0.58
CA LYS A 98 14.91 -1.75 -0.68
C LYS A 98 16.31 -1.11 -0.69
N THR A 99 16.88 -1.01 -1.90
CA THR A 99 17.70 0.13 -2.39
C THR A 99 16.82 1.05 -3.23
#